data_AF-A0A2P2JNQ7-F1
#
_entry.id   AF-A0A2P2JNQ7-F1
#
_cell.length_a   1.000
_cell.length_b   1.000
_cell.length_c   1.000
_cell.angle_alpha   90.00
_cell.angle_beta   90.00
_cell.angle_gamma   90.00
#
_symmetry.space_group_name_H-M   'P 1'
#
loop_
_entity.id
_entity.type
_entity.pdbx_description
1 polymer ?
#
loop_
_entity_poly.entity_id
_entity_poly.type
_entity_poly.pdbx_seq_one_letter_code
_entity_poly.pdbx_strand_id
1 'polypeptide(L)' 'MSIYKGIVMSRQNGGIHTTIRIRRIIAGIGVEIVFPM' A
#
# COMPACT_ATOMS: atom_id res chain seq x y z
N MET A 1 -8.99 11.94 -7.71
CA MET A 1 -8.91 10.59 -7.12
C MET A 1 -7.70 9.90 -7.72
N SER A 2 -6.62 9.68 -6.96
CA SER A 2 -5.40 9.03 -7.47
C SER A 2 -5.55 7.51 -7.41
N ILE A 3 -5.38 6.82 -8.55
CA ILE A 3 -5.49 5.35 -8.62
C ILE A 3 -4.13 4.73 -8.31
N TYR A 4 -3.99 4.16 -7.12
CA TYR A 4 -2.80 3.41 -6.72
C TYR A 4 -2.97 1.93 -7.07
N LYS A 5 -2.31 1.47 -8.15
CA LYS A 5 -2.29 0.07 -8.57
C LYS A 5 -0.96 -0.56 -8.16
N GLY A 6 -0.98 -1.62 -7.36
CA GLY A 6 0.24 -2.31 -6.90
C GLY A 6 -0.08 -3.65 -6.26
N ILE A 7 0.95 -4.34 -5.76
CA ILE A 7 0.81 -5.61 -5.06
C ILE A 7 0.67 -5.33 -3.57
N VAL A 8 -0.36 -5.90 -2.93
CA VAL A 8 -0.50 -5.85 -1.47
C VAL A 8 0.56 -6.76 -0.86
N MET A 9 1.49 -6.17 -0.11
CA MET A 9 2.55 -6.93 0.56
C MET A 9 2.14 -7.38 1.95
N SER A 10 1.43 -6.52 2.68
CA SER A 10 0.92 -6.89 3.99
C SER A 10 -0.31 -6.08 4.37
N ARG A 11 -1.07 -6.65 5.30
CA ARG A 11 -2.21 -6.03 5.96
C ARG A 11 -2.02 -6.16 7.45
N GLN A 12 -2.03 -5.06 8.18
CA GLN A 12 -2.00 -5.07 9.64
C GLN A 12 -3.41 -4.81 10.15
N ASN A 13 -4.03 -5.81 10.76
CA ASN A 13 -5.40 -5.72 11.27
C ASN A 13 -5.39 -5.14 12.70
N GLY A 14 -5.65 -3.84 12.82
CA GLY A 14 -5.77 -3.10 14.09
C GLY A 14 -7.20 -2.63 14.39
N GLY A 15 -8.21 -3.25 13.77
CA GLY A 15 -9.58 -2.75 13.81
C GLY A 15 -9.70 -1.46 12.98
N ILE A 16 -9.97 -0.34 13.65
CA ILE A 16 -10.09 0.99 13.03
C ILE A 16 -8.76 1.48 12.44
N HIS A 17 -7.62 1.04 12.99
CA HIS A 17 -6.30 1.40 12.46
C HIS A 17 -5.73 0.32 11.54
N THR A 18 -6.58 -0.31 10.73
CA THR A 18 -6.11 -1.29 9.76
C THR A 18 -5.27 -0.59 8.70
N THR A 19 -4.06 -1.10 8.43
CA THR A 19 -3.18 -0.54 7.39
C THR A 19 -2.88 -1.56 6.31
N ILE A 20 -2.75 -1.09 5.08
CA ILE A 20 -2.31 -1.90 3.94
C ILE A 20 -0.98 -1.34 3.44
N ARG A 21 0.01 -2.22 3.25
CA ARG A 21 1.26 -1.90 2.58
C ARG A 21 1.17 -2.35 1.13
N ILE A 22 1.30 -1.42 0.20
CA ILE A 22 1.28 -1.68 -1.24
C ILE A 22 2.69 -1.41 -1.80
N ARG A 23 3.22 -2.36 -2.57
CA ARG A 23 4.47 -2.19 -3.31
C ARG A 23 4.20 -2.06 -4.80
N ARG A 24 4.82 -1.08 -5.44
CA ARG A 24 4.75 -0.82 -6.88
C ARG A 24 6.13 -0.46 -7.42
N ILE A 25 6.45 -0.89 -8.64
CA ILE A 25 7.57 -0.34 -9.39
C ILE A 25 7.05 0.85 -10.23
N ILE A 26 7.60 2.04 -10.00
CA ILE A 26 7.29 3.25 -10.77
C ILE A 26 8.59 3.75 -11.39
N ALA A 27 8.63 3.85 -12.73
CA ALA A 27 9.82 4.29 -13.46
C ALA A 27 11.13 3.56 -13.06
N GLY A 28 11.04 2.26 -12.76
CA GLY A 28 12.19 1.45 -12.33
C GLY A 28 12.54 1.54 -10.83
N ILE A 29 11.84 2.38 -10.06
CA ILE A 29 12.07 2.56 -8.61
C ILE A 29 11.01 1.78 -7.83
N GLY A 30 11.46 1.01 -6.83
CA GLY A 30 10.57 0.34 -5.89
C GLY A 30 9.97 1.32 -4.90
N VAL A 31 8.66 1.55 -4.99
CA VAL A 31 7.90 2.42 -4.11
C VAL A 31 7.02 1.57 -3.21
N GLU A 32 7.04 1.87 -1.91
CA GLU A 32 6.17 1.25 -0.92
C GLU A 32 5.32 2.31 -0.23
N ILE A 33 4.01 2.06 -0.16
CA ILE A 33 3.03 3.01 0.38
C ILE A 33 2.19 2.32 1.44
N VAL A 34 2.02 3.00 2.58
CA VAL A 34 1.16 2.55 3.67
C VAL A 34 -0.13 3.37 3.65
N PHE A 35 -1.27 2.70 3.53
CA PHE A 35 -2.58 3.34 3.58
C PHE A 35 -3.30 2.93 4.86
N PRO A 36 -3.80 3.89 5.68
CA PRO A 36 -4.82 3.59 6.67
C PRO A 36 -6.16 3.33 5.96
N MET A 37 -6.87 2.30 6.41
CA MET A 37 -8.28 2.04 6.05
C MET A 37 -9.23 2.81 6.96
#